data_AF-A0A950E8P3-F1
#
_entry.id   AF-A0A950E8P3-F1
#
_cell.length_a   1.000
_cell.length_b   1.000
_cell.length_c   1.000
_cell.angle_alpha   90.00
_cell.angle_beta   90.00
_cell.angle_gamma   90.00
#
_symmetry.space_group_name_H-M   'P 1'
#
loop_
_entity.id
_entity.type
_entity.pdbx_description
1 polymer ?
#
loop_
_entity_poly.entity_id
_entity_poly.type
_entity_poly.pdbx_seq_one_letter_code
_entity_poly.pdbx_strand_id
1 'polypeptide(L)'
;MKTLFIILMLAAVSARANDSLSPNRQYAIRAQNVITLIDAKSQQPLLMLDHDTNGLVKVEIAWAPDSTKVGIILSAPRGSAVVGAWFDGSTWHKTIELDADSAGFTQRAEAECGGRLVSEGRSFCAWETATALRVQGTMKFVSGRECNYQYLLQFEPAATVHLDVGGFEEGALVPKDFRLE
;
A
#
# COMPACT_ATOMS: atom_id res chain seq x y z
N MET A 1 26.98 17.57 -21.13
CA MET A 1 26.36 16.48 -20.34
C MET A 1 24.86 16.54 -20.54
N LYS A 2 24.28 15.55 -21.22
CA LYS A 2 22.82 15.46 -21.45
C LYS A 2 22.23 14.61 -20.34
N THR A 3 21.43 15.21 -19.46
CA THR A 3 20.70 14.54 -18.39
C THR A 3 19.53 13.78 -19.00
N LEU A 4 19.55 12.44 -18.90
CA LEU A 4 18.48 11.57 -19.37
C LEU A 4 17.38 11.53 -18.30
N PHE A 5 16.22 12.11 -18.59
CA PHE A 5 15.01 11.93 -17.80
C PHE A 5 14.45 10.53 -18.11
N ILE A 6 14.58 9.59 -17.17
CA ILE A 6 13.88 8.31 -17.22
C ILE A 6 12.47 8.56 -16.69
N ILE A 7 11.50 8.59 -17.60
CA ILE A 7 10.07 8.57 -17.26
C ILE A 7 9.74 7.13 -16.89
N LEU A 8 9.53 6.89 -15.59
CA LEU A 8 9.11 5.60 -15.05
C LEU A 8 7.61 5.42 -15.31
N MET A 9 7.23 4.46 -16.15
CA MET A 9 5.83 4.06 -16.35
C MET A 9 5.32 3.34 -15.10
N LEU A 10 4.33 3.92 -14.41
CA LEU A 10 3.48 3.17 -13.47
C LEU A 10 2.39 2.46 -14.26
N ALA A 11 2.46 1.13 -14.31
CA ALA A 11 1.36 0.31 -14.77
C ALA A 11 0.34 0.16 -13.63
N ALA A 12 -0.65 1.06 -13.56
CA ALA A 12 -1.83 0.84 -12.73
C ALA A 12 -2.71 -0.22 -13.44
N VAL A 13 -2.50 -1.49 -13.11
CA VAL A 13 -3.27 -2.60 -13.68
C VAL A 13 -4.44 -2.94 -12.77
N SER A 14 -5.65 -2.64 -13.23
CA SER A 14 -6.90 -3.16 -12.65
C SER A 14 -7.10 -4.62 -13.09
N ALA A 15 -6.47 -5.59 -12.42
CA ALA A 15 -6.59 -7.01 -12.77
C ALA A 15 -7.39 -7.80 -11.73
N ARG A 16 -8.52 -8.39 -12.17
CA ARG A 16 -9.20 -9.48 -11.45
C ARG A 16 -8.74 -10.89 -11.87
N ALA A 17 -7.66 -11.01 -12.66
CA ALA A 17 -7.18 -12.32 -13.12
C ALA A 17 -5.68 -12.45 -13.47
N ASN A 18 -4.89 -11.37 -13.42
CA ASN A 18 -3.47 -11.42 -13.74
C ASN A 18 -2.65 -11.09 -12.50
N ASP A 19 -1.73 -11.99 -12.14
CA ASP A 19 -0.76 -11.73 -11.09
C ASP A 19 0.02 -10.44 -11.44
N SER A 20 0.25 -9.59 -10.44
CA SER A 20 1.08 -8.38 -10.59
C SER A 20 2.54 -8.76 -10.43
N LEU A 21 3.26 -8.85 -11.56
CA LEU A 21 4.67 -9.24 -11.59
C LEU A 21 5.59 -8.13 -11.08
N SER A 22 6.61 -8.51 -10.33
CA SER A 22 7.71 -7.61 -9.97
C SER A 22 8.50 -7.18 -11.21
N PRO A 23 9.22 -6.03 -11.18
CA PRO A 23 10.05 -5.56 -12.29
C PRO A 23 11.06 -6.59 -12.80
N ASN A 24 11.69 -7.35 -11.90
CA ASN A 24 12.61 -8.43 -12.26
C ASN A 24 11.91 -9.75 -12.65
N ARG A 25 10.57 -9.82 -12.58
CA ARG A 25 9.71 -10.97 -12.88
C ARG A 25 10.01 -12.24 -12.05
N GLN A 26 10.73 -12.11 -10.94
CA GLN A 26 10.99 -13.23 -10.03
C GLN A 26 9.82 -13.48 -9.08
N TYR A 27 9.03 -12.44 -8.81
CA TYR A 27 7.94 -12.49 -7.84
C TYR A 27 6.65 -11.99 -8.46
N ALA A 28 5.53 -12.36 -7.86
CA ALA A 28 4.23 -11.82 -8.24
C ALA A 28 3.31 -11.69 -7.03
N ILE A 29 2.40 -10.70 -7.07
CA ILE A 29 1.25 -10.65 -6.17
C ILE A 29 0.05 -11.27 -6.86
N ARG A 30 -0.52 -12.30 -6.22
CA ARG A 30 -1.79 -12.90 -6.59
C ARG A 30 -2.88 -12.40 -5.67
N ALA A 31 -3.87 -11.70 -6.21
CA ALA A 31 -5.03 -11.17 -5.49
C ALA A 31 -6.30 -11.86 -5.99
N GLN A 32 -6.64 -13.01 -5.39
CA GLN A 32 -7.85 -13.77 -5.70
C GLN A 32 -8.78 -13.74 -4.48
N ASN A 33 -8.96 -14.85 -3.78
CA ASN A 33 -9.69 -14.94 -2.49
C ASN A 33 -8.80 -14.53 -1.31
N VAL A 34 -7.48 -14.63 -1.50
CA VAL A 34 -6.43 -14.20 -0.59
C VAL A 34 -5.44 -13.36 -1.38
N ILE A 35 -4.61 -12.59 -0.68
CA ILE A 35 -3.51 -11.84 -1.28
C ILE A 35 -2.20 -12.50 -0.87
N THR A 36 -1.49 -13.03 -1.86
CA THR A 36 -0.28 -13.82 -1.63
C THR A 36 0.84 -13.34 -2.53
N LEU A 37 2.02 -13.21 -1.96
CA LEU A 37 3.27 -13.11 -2.67
C LEU A 37 3.73 -14.51 -3.07
N ILE A 38 4.00 -14.71 -4.35
CA ILE A 38 4.45 -15.99 -4.92
C ILE A 38 5.80 -15.84 -5.63
N ASP A 39 6.55 -16.94 -5.69
CA ASP A 39 7.65 -17.09 -6.64
C ASP A 39 7.06 -17.29 -8.04
N ALA A 40 7.41 -16.41 -8.99
CA ALA A 40 6.76 -16.37 -10.29
C ALA A 40 7.07 -17.60 -11.16
N LYS A 41 8.19 -18.29 -10.91
CA LYS A 41 8.60 -19.47 -11.69
C LYS A 41 7.95 -20.75 -11.19
N SER A 42 8.07 -21.01 -9.90
CA SER A 42 7.57 -22.22 -9.23
C SER A 42 6.10 -22.13 -8.83
N GLN A 43 5.54 -20.90 -8.83
CA GLN A 43 4.17 -20.60 -8.42
C GLN A 43 3.89 -20.93 -6.94
N GLN A 44 4.95 -21.14 -6.15
CA GLN A 44 4.84 -21.44 -4.73
C GLN A 44 4.56 -20.17 -3.92
N PRO A 45 3.70 -20.24 -2.90
CA PRO A 45 3.49 -19.13 -1.97
C PRO A 45 4.76 -18.88 -1.15
N LEU A 46 5.18 -17.61 -1.10
CA LEU A 46 6.30 -17.15 -0.28
C LEU A 46 5.80 -16.48 1.00
N LEU A 47 4.74 -15.68 0.89
CA LEU A 47 4.19 -14.93 2.01
C LEU A 47 2.71 -14.62 1.76
N MET A 48 1.86 -14.84 2.76
CA MET A 48 0.47 -14.41 2.74
C MET A 48 0.38 -12.98 3.31
N LEU A 49 -0.27 -12.08 2.57
CA LEU A 49 -0.38 -10.65 2.91
C LEU A 49 -1.76 -10.30 3.44
N ASP A 50 -2.79 -10.98 2.93
CA ASP A 50 -4.16 -10.86 3.41
C ASP A 50 -4.89 -12.20 3.24
N HIS A 51 -5.72 -12.56 4.23
CA HIS A 51 -6.42 -13.84 4.33
C HIS A 51 -7.83 -13.80 3.72
N ASP A 52 -8.37 -12.63 3.39
CA ASP A 52 -9.70 -12.49 2.85
C ASP A 52 -9.87 -11.22 1.99
N THR A 53 -10.12 -11.40 0.69
CA THR A 53 -10.44 -10.29 -0.21
C THR A 53 -11.93 -9.96 -0.30
N ASN A 54 -12.79 -10.66 0.45
CA ASN A 54 -14.23 -10.42 0.44
C ASN A 54 -14.54 -8.99 0.89
N GLY A 55 -15.43 -8.32 0.14
CA GLY A 55 -15.79 -6.93 0.41
C GLY A 55 -14.80 -5.89 -0.13
N LEU A 56 -13.64 -6.30 -0.66
CA LEU A 56 -12.76 -5.40 -1.39
C LEU A 56 -13.37 -5.02 -2.75
N VAL A 57 -13.42 -3.72 -3.02
CA VAL A 57 -13.86 -3.16 -4.30
C VAL A 57 -12.70 -2.96 -5.27
N LYS A 58 -11.48 -2.80 -4.74
CA LYS A 58 -10.26 -2.59 -5.52
C LYS A 58 -9.04 -3.07 -4.73
N VAL A 59 -8.11 -3.70 -5.42
CA VAL A 59 -6.75 -3.98 -4.95
C VAL A 59 -5.79 -3.26 -5.88
N GLU A 60 -4.90 -2.45 -5.32
CA GLU A 60 -3.86 -1.75 -6.09
C GLU A 60 -2.50 -2.19 -5.58
N ILE A 61 -1.58 -2.51 -6.50
CA ILE A 61 -0.28 -3.10 -6.19
C ILE A 61 0.80 -2.23 -6.83
N ALA A 62 1.80 -1.83 -6.04
CA ALA A 62 2.95 -1.07 -6.51
C ALA A 62 4.25 -1.75 -6.08
N TRP A 63 5.00 -2.25 -7.06
CA TRP A 63 6.33 -2.83 -6.84
C TRP A 63 7.41 -1.77 -6.82
N ALA A 64 8.34 -1.87 -5.87
CA ALA A 64 9.55 -1.05 -5.87
C ALA A 64 10.39 -1.37 -7.12
N PRO A 65 11.12 -0.38 -7.68
CA PRO A 65 11.92 -0.59 -8.90
C PRO A 65 12.95 -1.72 -8.79
N ASP A 66 13.50 -1.96 -7.60
CA ASP A 66 14.47 -3.01 -7.30
C ASP A 66 13.83 -4.38 -7.02
N SER A 67 12.50 -4.48 -7.07
CA SER A 67 11.73 -5.69 -6.72
C SER A 67 11.90 -6.18 -5.28
N THR A 68 12.48 -5.39 -4.38
CA THR A 68 12.70 -5.79 -2.97
C THR A 68 11.53 -5.44 -2.05
N LYS A 69 10.57 -4.63 -2.53
CA LYS A 69 9.39 -4.21 -1.77
C LYS A 69 8.16 -4.12 -2.66
N VAL A 70 7.01 -4.23 -2.01
CA VAL A 70 5.71 -4.07 -2.65
C VAL A 70 4.73 -3.44 -1.67
N GLY A 71 4.03 -2.41 -2.10
CA GLY A 71 2.89 -1.83 -1.40
C GLY A 71 1.59 -2.31 -2.03
N ILE A 72 0.57 -2.54 -1.20
CA ILE A 72 -0.75 -3.00 -1.63
C ILE A 72 -1.83 -2.19 -0.91
N ILE A 73 -2.66 -1.47 -1.66
CA ILE A 73 -3.88 -0.83 -1.14
C ILE A 73 -5.05 -1.80 -1.27
N LEU A 74 -5.72 -2.02 -0.16
CA LEU A 74 -6.94 -2.81 -0.03
C LEU A 74 -8.11 -1.84 0.14
N SER A 75 -8.87 -1.58 -0.92
CA SER A 75 -10.00 -0.65 -0.84
C SER A 75 -11.31 -1.40 -0.63
N ALA A 76 -12.07 -0.99 0.37
CA ALA A 76 -13.45 -1.37 0.63
C ALA A 76 -14.38 -0.16 0.39
N PRO A 77 -15.71 -0.32 0.37
CA PRO A 77 -16.63 0.79 0.05
C PRO A 77 -16.54 2.03 0.96
N ARG A 78 -16.01 1.87 2.19
CA ARG A 78 -15.97 2.93 3.20
C ARG A 78 -14.56 3.36 3.62
N GLY A 79 -13.53 2.72 3.08
CA GLY A 79 -12.17 3.02 3.48
C GLY A 79 -11.17 2.09 2.83
N SER A 80 -9.91 2.28 3.18
CA SER A 80 -8.82 1.47 2.66
C SER A 80 -7.79 1.19 3.74
N ALA A 81 -7.14 0.04 3.62
CA ALA A 81 -5.93 -0.30 4.37
C ALA A 81 -4.75 -0.40 3.42
N VAL A 82 -3.53 -0.21 3.94
CA VAL A 82 -2.31 -0.51 3.19
C VAL A 82 -1.52 -1.61 3.89
N VAL A 83 -1.21 -2.65 3.13
CA VAL A 83 -0.29 -3.72 3.53
C VAL A 83 0.88 -3.74 2.55
N GLY A 84 1.95 -4.43 2.91
CA GLY A 84 3.09 -4.57 2.03
C GLY A 84 3.98 -5.73 2.42
N ALA A 85 5.05 -5.89 1.64
CA ALA A 85 6.13 -6.80 1.95
C ALA A 85 7.48 -6.21 1.58
N TRP A 86 8.51 -6.68 2.26
CA TRP A 86 9.90 -6.33 1.99
C TRP A 86 10.81 -7.56 2.11
N PHE A 87 11.87 -7.59 1.31
CA PHE A 87 12.86 -8.66 1.28
C PHE A 87 14.14 -8.20 1.99
N ASP A 88 14.61 -8.99 2.95
CA ASP A 88 15.83 -8.68 3.73
C ASP A 88 17.13 -9.17 3.07
N GLY A 89 17.02 -9.84 1.93
CA GLY A 89 18.12 -10.54 1.26
C GLY A 89 18.05 -12.08 1.39
N SER A 90 17.21 -12.58 2.30
CA SER A 90 17.02 -14.01 2.58
C SER A 90 15.55 -14.43 2.59
N THR A 91 14.67 -13.66 3.24
CA THR A 91 13.25 -13.97 3.38
C THR A 91 12.39 -12.73 3.17
N TRP A 92 11.12 -12.98 2.84
CA TRP A 92 10.09 -11.96 2.73
C TRP A 92 9.40 -11.76 4.06
N HIS A 93 9.17 -10.49 4.39
CA HIS A 93 8.52 -10.05 5.62
C HIS A 93 7.29 -9.22 5.29
N LYS A 94 6.23 -9.37 6.08
CA LYS A 94 5.01 -8.57 5.95
C LYS A 94 5.20 -7.23 6.66
N THR A 95 4.52 -6.21 6.18
CA THR A 95 4.44 -4.90 6.83
C THR A 95 3.02 -4.35 6.70
N ILE A 96 2.56 -3.63 7.72
CA ILE A 96 1.20 -3.09 7.79
C ILE A 96 1.24 -1.61 8.13
N GLU A 97 0.27 -0.84 7.62
CA GLU A 97 0.13 0.56 7.96
C GLU A 97 -0.25 0.75 9.43
N LEU A 98 0.45 1.66 10.11
CA LEU A 98 0.18 2.02 11.48
C LEU A 98 -1.10 2.86 11.60
N ASP A 99 -2.09 2.34 12.31
CA ASP A 99 -3.35 3.05 12.63
C ASP A 99 -3.13 4.32 13.48
N ALA A 100 -2.03 4.41 14.24
CA ALA A 100 -1.82 5.51 15.18
C ALA A 100 -1.68 6.89 14.48
N ASP A 101 -1.09 6.94 13.30
CA ASP A 101 -0.89 8.18 12.55
C ASP A 101 -2.08 8.51 11.63
N SER A 102 -2.82 7.49 11.17
CA SER A 102 -4.01 7.68 10.33
C SER A 102 -5.14 8.40 11.09
N ALA A 103 -5.30 8.12 12.40
CA ALA A 103 -6.26 8.80 13.25
C ALA A 103 -6.02 10.33 13.31
N GLY A 104 -4.75 10.76 13.35
CA GLY A 104 -4.40 12.19 13.36
C GLY A 104 -4.77 12.89 12.05
N PHE A 105 -4.56 12.22 10.91
CA PHE A 105 -4.90 12.77 9.60
C PHE A 105 -6.40 12.86 9.38
N THR A 106 -7.14 11.80 9.72
CA THR A 106 -8.60 11.81 9.61
C THR A 106 -9.21 12.88 10.50
N GLN A 107 -8.79 13.01 11.77
CA GLN A 107 -9.29 14.06 12.66
C GLN A 107 -9.02 15.46 12.12
N ARG A 108 -7.82 15.71 11.60
CA ARG A 108 -7.49 17.00 10.97
C ARG A 108 -8.38 17.27 9.76
N ALA A 109 -8.58 16.28 8.90
CA ALA A 109 -9.44 16.41 7.72
C ALA A 109 -10.91 16.62 8.11
N GLU A 110 -11.43 15.94 9.12
CA GLU A 110 -12.79 16.16 9.65
C GLU A 110 -12.98 17.60 10.18
N ALA A 111 -11.95 18.17 10.81
CA ALA A 111 -11.96 19.55 11.29
C ALA A 111 -11.93 20.58 10.15
N GLU A 112 -11.10 20.37 9.12
CA GLU A 112 -10.93 21.31 8.01
C GLU A 112 -12.05 21.19 6.95
N CYS A 113 -12.50 19.97 6.69
CA CYS A 113 -13.46 19.63 5.64
C CYS A 113 -14.90 19.51 6.16
N GLY A 114 -15.07 19.42 7.48
CA GLY A 114 -16.36 19.51 8.15
C GLY A 114 -17.16 18.22 8.10
N GLY A 115 -17.38 17.66 9.29
CA GLY A 115 -18.21 16.47 9.50
C GLY A 115 -17.41 15.17 9.53
N ARG A 116 -18.09 14.06 9.75
CA ARG A 116 -17.47 12.73 9.82
C ARG A 116 -17.08 12.21 8.45
N LEU A 117 -15.98 11.46 8.38
CA LEU A 117 -15.60 10.70 7.20
C LEU A 117 -16.66 9.65 6.85
N VAL A 118 -17.05 9.58 5.58
CA VAL A 118 -18.03 8.62 5.04
C VAL A 118 -17.34 7.56 4.20
N SER A 119 -16.41 7.98 3.36
CA SER A 119 -15.59 7.09 2.56
C SER A 119 -14.26 7.72 2.24
N GLU A 120 -13.29 6.86 1.98
CA GLU A 120 -11.95 7.23 1.58
C GLU A 120 -11.54 6.34 0.41
N GLY A 121 -10.91 6.95 -0.60
CA GLY A 121 -10.24 6.23 -1.67
C GLY A 121 -8.76 6.58 -1.71
N ARG A 122 -7.91 5.57 -1.81
CA ARG A 122 -6.45 5.70 -1.95
C ARG A 122 -5.97 5.16 -3.29
N SER A 123 -4.84 5.70 -3.74
CA SER A 123 -4.05 5.18 -4.85
C SER A 123 -2.57 5.45 -4.62
N PHE A 124 -1.72 4.57 -5.16
CA PHE A 124 -0.30 4.83 -5.24
C PHE A 124 -0.03 5.79 -6.39
N CYS A 125 0.87 6.74 -6.14
CA CYS A 125 1.32 7.69 -7.14
C CYS A 125 2.66 7.26 -7.74
N ALA A 126 3.73 7.22 -6.94
CA ALA A 126 5.06 6.84 -7.40
C ALA A 126 5.96 6.41 -6.22
N TRP A 127 6.94 5.56 -6.50
CA TRP A 127 8.05 5.35 -5.57
C TRP A 127 8.98 6.56 -5.62
N GLU A 128 9.20 7.17 -4.46
CA GLU A 128 10.04 8.37 -4.29
C GLU A 128 11.47 7.98 -3.91
N THR A 129 11.60 6.88 -3.18
CA THR A 129 12.87 6.21 -2.87
C THR A 129 12.67 4.70 -2.90
N ALA A 130 13.74 3.92 -2.66
CA ALA A 130 13.63 2.46 -2.51
C ALA A 130 12.85 2.01 -1.25
N THR A 131 12.45 2.94 -0.38
CA THR A 131 11.74 2.67 0.87
C THR A 131 10.51 3.56 1.08
N ALA A 132 10.23 4.51 0.19
CA ALA A 132 9.14 5.47 0.34
C ALA A 132 8.26 5.47 -0.92
N LEU A 133 6.96 5.30 -0.69
CA LEU A 133 5.93 5.24 -1.73
C LEU A 133 4.92 6.36 -1.51
N ARG A 134 4.74 7.23 -2.50
CA ARG A 134 3.75 8.31 -2.45
C ARG A 134 2.35 7.72 -2.55
N VAL A 135 1.51 8.08 -1.59
CA VAL A 135 0.07 7.78 -1.58
C VAL A 135 -0.69 9.09 -1.76
N GLN A 136 -1.73 9.05 -2.57
CA GLN A 136 -2.71 10.11 -2.70
C GLN A 136 -4.11 9.53 -2.47
N GLY A 137 -5.02 10.36 -2.00
CA GLY A 137 -6.39 9.94 -1.81
C GLY A 137 -7.39 11.08 -1.75
N THR A 138 -8.65 10.69 -1.69
CA THR A 138 -9.79 11.58 -1.55
C THR A 138 -10.65 11.09 -0.40
N MET A 139 -10.96 11.98 0.54
CA MET A 139 -11.89 11.77 1.63
C MET A 139 -13.23 12.42 1.30
N LYS A 140 -14.34 11.71 1.56
CA LYS A 140 -15.71 12.24 1.44
C LYS A 140 -16.34 12.34 2.81
N PHE A 141 -16.97 13.48 3.10
CA PHE A 141 -17.55 13.77 4.42
C PHE A 141 -19.08 13.81 4.39
N VAL A 142 -19.71 13.65 5.55
CA VAL A 142 -21.17 13.74 5.72
C VAL A 142 -21.72 15.10 5.24
N SER A 143 -20.92 16.16 5.31
CA SER A 143 -21.27 17.48 4.79
C SER A 143 -21.43 17.52 3.26
N GLY A 144 -21.04 16.47 2.55
CA GLY A 144 -20.95 16.43 1.09
C GLY A 144 -19.66 17.02 0.52
N ARG A 145 -18.78 17.55 1.37
CA ARG A 145 -17.45 18.03 0.94
C ARG A 145 -16.52 16.85 0.66
N GLU A 146 -15.60 17.09 -0.27
CA GLU A 146 -14.49 16.19 -0.58
C GLU A 146 -13.18 16.92 -0.33
N CYS A 147 -12.19 16.21 0.19
CA CYS A 147 -10.83 16.74 0.37
C CYS A 147 -9.81 15.76 -0.18
N ASN A 148 -8.88 16.30 -0.95
CA ASN A 148 -7.76 15.53 -1.46
C ASN A 148 -6.62 15.60 -0.45
N TYR A 149 -5.81 14.55 -0.43
CA TYR A 149 -4.64 14.51 0.42
C TYR A 149 -3.55 13.67 -0.22
N GLN A 150 -2.34 13.85 0.31
CA GLN A 150 -1.19 13.03 -0.05
C GLN A 150 -0.27 12.84 1.17
N TYR A 151 0.46 11.73 1.16
CA TYR A 151 1.49 11.44 2.15
C TYR A 151 2.55 10.49 1.57
N LEU A 152 3.69 10.37 2.25
CA LEU A 152 4.71 9.35 1.98
C LEU A 152 4.47 8.15 2.88
N LEU A 153 4.31 6.98 2.30
CA LEU A 153 4.29 5.74 3.05
C LEU A 153 5.72 5.18 3.11
N GLN A 154 6.32 5.24 4.29
CA GLN A 154 7.69 4.81 4.53
C GLN A 154 7.70 3.37 5.04
N PHE A 155 8.47 2.49 4.40
CA PHE A 155 8.76 1.16 4.92
C PHE A 155 9.80 1.30 6.05
N GLU A 156 9.45 0.85 7.24
CA GLU A 156 10.32 0.81 8.42
C GLU A 156 10.46 -0.65 8.91
N PRO A 157 11.40 -1.43 8.33
CA PRO A 157 11.64 -2.84 8.68
C PRO A 157 11.96 -3.10 10.15
N ALA A 158 12.60 -2.14 10.81
CA ALA A 158 13.04 -2.25 12.21
C ALA A 158 11.97 -1.80 13.22
N ALA A 159 10.83 -1.26 12.76
CA ALA A 159 9.75 -0.85 13.63
C ALA A 159 8.91 -2.08 14.01
N THR A 160 8.95 -2.49 15.28
CA THR A 160 8.08 -3.56 15.77
C THR A 160 6.66 -3.04 15.94
N VAL A 161 5.77 -3.48 15.07
CA VAL A 161 4.32 -3.23 15.18
C VAL A 161 3.66 -4.44 15.86
N HIS A 162 2.50 -4.22 16.47
CA HIS A 162 1.71 -5.26 17.15
C HIS A 162 1.66 -6.55 16.32
N LEU A 163 1.94 -7.68 16.99
CA LEU A 163 1.96 -9.00 16.38
C LEU A 163 0.54 -9.44 16.03
N ASP A 164 0.26 -9.73 14.76
CA ASP A 164 -0.90 -10.54 14.39
C ASP A 164 -0.82 -11.91 15.11
N VAL A 165 -1.97 -12.53 15.36
CA VAL A 165 -2.11 -13.80 16.10
C VAL A 165 -1.56 -14.94 15.24
N GLY A 166 -0.24 -15.05 15.17
CA GLY A 166 0.49 -15.93 14.25
C GLY A 166 2.01 -15.81 14.28
N GLY A 167 2.58 -14.76 14.88
CA GLY A 167 3.99 -14.73 15.28
C GLY A 167 5.02 -14.46 14.17
N PHE A 168 4.69 -13.67 13.16
CA PHE A 168 5.69 -13.12 12.23
C PHE A 168 6.07 -11.69 12.63
N GLU A 169 7.35 -11.34 12.49
CA GLU A 169 7.81 -9.95 12.64
C GLU A 169 7.15 -9.10 11.54
N GLU A 170 6.17 -8.29 11.93
CA GLU A 170 5.57 -7.29 11.05
C GLU A 170 6.38 -6.00 11.16
N GLY A 171 7.00 -5.59 10.05
CA GLY A 171 7.53 -4.24 9.94
C GLY A 171 6.40 -3.21 9.91
N ALA A 172 6.74 -1.93 9.94
CA ALA A 172 5.75 -0.86 9.83
C ALA A 172 5.74 -0.22 8.43
N LEU A 173 4.55 0.13 7.96
CA LEU A 173 4.37 1.17 6.97
C LEU A 173 3.95 2.43 7.71
N VAL A 174 4.82 3.44 7.71
CA VAL A 174 4.62 4.65 8.50
C VAL A 174 4.28 5.81 7.57
N PRO A 175 3.07 6.38 7.66
CA PRO A 175 2.73 7.58 6.94
C PRO A 175 3.55 8.79 7.42
N LYS A 176 4.15 9.54 6.49
CA LYS A 176 4.94 10.74 6.73
C LYS A 176 4.47 11.87 5.82
N ASP A 177 4.80 13.10 6.18
CA ASP A 177 4.61 14.29 5.34
C ASP A 177 3.18 14.47 4.79
N PHE A 178 2.18 14.21 5.63
CA PHE A 178 0.78 14.35 5.24
C PHE A 178 0.41 15.79 4.89
N ARG A 179 -0.34 15.95 3.79
CA ARG A 179 -0.85 17.23 3.29
C ARG A 179 -2.30 17.08 2.86
N LEU A 180 -3.13 18.03 3.27
CA LEU A 180 -4.46 18.26 2.69
C LEU A 180 -4.30 19.29 1.55
N GLU A 181 -5.04 19.08 0.46
CA GLU A 181 -5.04 19.93 -0.73
C GLU A 181 -6.38 20.65 -0.93
#